data_AF-A0A956HNA0-F1
#
_entry.id   AF-A0A956HNA0-F1
#
_cell.length_a   1.000
_cell.length_b   1.000
_cell.length_c   1.000
_cell.angle_alpha   90.00
_cell.angle_beta   90.00
_cell.angle_gamma   90.00
#
_symmetry.space_group_name_H-M   'P 1'
#
loop_
_entity.id
_entity.type
_entity.pdbx_description
1 polymer ?
#
loop_
_entity_poly.entity_id
_entity_poly.type
_entity_poly.pdbx_seq_one_letter_code
_entity_poly.pdbx_strand_id
1 'polypeptide(L)'
;QVIPGNRGVVHHVLVYVDADAESASWPSGVKEGCDGGTGVSGPTQLIAGWVPGGLPMEPPPGVGIELPAGARLIFNVHYHATGGGAEVDDATRVALRWTTEVPEYVSRFELLGAPGAGASLHGPLEIPAGEADHVEEYEWTVSAGGAPFPDTIDVRVWAVAHHMHKVGVDIRAWLVDRDTGDETCLLHAPRWDFDWQRVYEYDAAVTDGVRLRSGDVIRVRCVYDNTLDNPGVVEALAEVGGDAPIDVTQGEGTLDEMCLTAIGVGIKGL
;
A
#
# COMPACT_ATOMS: atom_id res chain seq x y z
N GLN A 1 -8.19 -4.90 -12.40
CA GLN A 1 -9.19 -5.03 -11.32
C GLN A 1 -9.11 -6.42 -10.71
N VAL A 2 -8.98 -6.52 -9.39
CA VAL A 2 -9.19 -7.79 -8.66
C VAL A 2 -10.69 -8.00 -8.46
N ILE A 3 -11.13 -9.24 -8.65
CA ILE A 3 -12.50 -9.69 -8.44
C ILE A 3 -12.43 -10.82 -7.39
N PRO A 4 -12.80 -10.57 -6.12
CA PRO A 4 -12.77 -11.60 -5.09
C PRO A 4 -13.81 -12.69 -5.40
N GLY A 5 -13.42 -13.95 -5.25
CA GLY A 5 -14.32 -15.09 -5.40
C GLY A 5 -15.22 -15.24 -4.17
N ASN A 6 -14.60 -15.36 -2.99
CA ASN A 6 -15.31 -15.38 -1.72
C ASN A 6 -15.12 -14.07 -0.94
N ARG A 7 -16.09 -13.17 -1.10
CA ARG A 7 -16.11 -11.85 -0.42
C ARG A 7 -16.21 -11.91 1.11
N GLY A 8 -16.55 -13.07 1.69
CA GLY A 8 -16.62 -13.24 3.13
C GLY A 8 -15.26 -13.44 3.79
N VAL A 9 -14.26 -13.88 3.01
CA VAL A 9 -12.93 -14.25 3.56
C VAL A 9 -11.77 -13.55 2.87
N VAL A 10 -11.90 -13.09 1.63
CA VAL A 10 -10.83 -12.34 0.95
C VAL A 10 -10.73 -10.96 1.60
N HIS A 11 -9.72 -10.75 2.44
CA HIS A 11 -9.49 -9.50 3.15
C HIS A 11 -8.73 -8.48 2.29
N HIS A 12 -7.68 -8.93 1.59
CA HIS A 12 -7.04 -8.11 0.56
C HIS A 12 -6.31 -8.97 -0.47
N VAL A 13 -6.02 -8.37 -1.62
CA VAL A 13 -5.20 -8.96 -2.68
C VAL A 13 -4.19 -7.94 -3.17
N LEU A 14 -2.91 -8.31 -3.17
CA LEU A 14 -1.84 -7.57 -3.80
C LEU A 14 -1.37 -8.35 -5.02
N VAL A 15 -1.22 -7.66 -6.15
CA VAL A 15 -0.77 -8.24 -7.42
C VAL A 15 0.58 -7.68 -7.77
N TYR A 16 1.56 -8.56 -7.92
CA TYR A 16 2.94 -8.20 -8.25
C TYR A 16 3.35 -8.76 -9.60
N VAL A 17 4.25 -8.06 -10.28
CA VAL A 17 5.03 -8.58 -11.39
C VAL A 17 6.32 -9.17 -10.85
N ASP A 18 6.52 -10.47 -11.08
CA ASP A 18 7.76 -11.21 -10.88
C ASP A 18 8.47 -11.29 -12.23
N ALA A 19 9.40 -10.35 -12.45
CA ALA A 19 10.06 -10.17 -13.74
C ALA A 19 10.98 -11.35 -14.10
N ASP A 20 11.60 -11.96 -13.09
CA ASP A 20 12.54 -13.07 -13.24
C ASP A 20 11.85 -14.44 -13.23
N ALA A 21 10.52 -14.46 -13.05
CA ALA A 21 9.69 -15.65 -13.02
C ALA A 21 10.11 -16.69 -11.95
N GLU A 22 10.68 -16.24 -10.82
CA GLU A 22 11.12 -17.10 -9.70
C GLU A 22 9.96 -17.94 -9.13
N SER A 23 8.75 -17.38 -9.13
CA SER A 23 7.51 -18.04 -8.68
C SER A 23 7.15 -19.29 -9.51
N ALA A 24 7.77 -19.51 -10.67
CA ALA A 24 7.62 -20.76 -11.43
C ALA A 24 8.09 -22.00 -10.67
N SER A 25 8.94 -21.82 -9.65
CA SER A 25 9.47 -22.90 -8.82
C SER A 25 8.47 -23.41 -7.76
N TRP A 26 7.37 -22.69 -7.51
CA TRP A 26 6.43 -23.00 -6.45
C TRP A 26 5.64 -24.29 -6.75
N PRO A 27 5.63 -25.27 -5.83
CA PRO A 27 4.79 -26.46 -5.97
C PRO A 27 3.33 -26.06 -6.15
N SER A 28 2.65 -26.62 -7.15
CA SER A 28 1.26 -26.26 -7.51
C SER A 28 1.00 -24.77 -7.80
N GLY A 29 2.04 -23.95 -7.94
CA GLY A 29 1.92 -22.51 -8.13
C GLY A 29 1.54 -21.73 -6.87
N VAL A 30 1.66 -22.32 -5.67
CA VAL A 30 1.26 -21.71 -4.40
C VAL A 30 2.44 -21.64 -3.44
N LYS A 31 2.56 -20.52 -2.74
CA LYS A 31 3.53 -20.30 -1.68
C LYS A 31 2.82 -19.75 -0.45
N GLU A 32 2.82 -20.54 0.62
CA GLU A 32 2.26 -20.18 1.92
C GLU A 32 3.27 -19.44 2.79
N GLY A 33 2.77 -18.65 3.75
CA GLY A 33 3.57 -17.98 4.78
C GLY A 33 4.50 -16.90 4.20
N CYS A 34 3.94 -15.98 3.43
CA CYS A 34 4.70 -14.89 2.81
C CYS A 34 4.72 -13.59 3.64
N ASP A 35 4.02 -13.53 4.79
CA ASP A 35 3.98 -12.38 5.70
C ASP A 35 3.75 -11.04 4.97
N GLY A 36 2.71 -10.99 4.12
CA GLY A 36 2.39 -9.83 3.27
C GLY A 36 3.27 -9.65 2.03
N GLY A 37 4.40 -10.36 1.94
CA GLY A 37 5.35 -10.29 0.84
C GLY A 37 5.03 -11.15 -0.38
N THR A 38 5.94 -11.14 -1.36
CA THR A 38 5.78 -11.82 -2.65
C THR A 38 6.21 -13.28 -2.64
N GLY A 39 6.93 -13.73 -1.61
CA GLY A 39 7.43 -15.11 -1.51
C GLY A 39 8.58 -15.45 -2.47
N VAL A 40 9.13 -14.44 -3.19
CA VAL A 40 10.32 -14.53 -4.04
C VAL A 40 11.42 -13.60 -3.51
N SER A 41 12.67 -13.82 -3.92
CA SER A 41 13.81 -12.98 -3.51
C SER A 41 14.19 -11.94 -4.55
N GLY A 42 13.84 -12.20 -5.81
CA GLY A 42 14.07 -11.29 -6.93
C GLY A 42 13.22 -10.02 -6.88
N PRO A 43 13.52 -9.05 -7.76
CA PRO A 43 12.79 -7.81 -7.87
C PRO A 43 11.33 -8.07 -8.25
N THR A 44 10.42 -7.46 -7.50
CA THR A 44 8.99 -7.49 -7.78
C THR A 44 8.42 -6.08 -7.80
N GLN A 45 7.42 -5.85 -8.64
CA GLN A 45 6.71 -4.56 -8.71
C GLN A 45 5.25 -4.76 -8.34
N LEU A 46 4.76 -4.03 -7.33
CA LEU A 46 3.33 -3.96 -7.06
C LEU A 46 2.62 -3.27 -8.23
N ILE A 47 1.61 -3.91 -8.81
CA ILE A 47 0.87 -3.40 -9.97
C ILE A 47 -0.63 -3.27 -9.72
N ALA A 48 -1.15 -3.81 -8.62
CA ALA A 48 -2.50 -3.55 -8.14
C ALA A 48 -2.62 -3.95 -6.67
N GLY A 49 -3.43 -3.22 -5.91
CA GLY A 49 -3.93 -3.63 -4.61
C GLY A 49 -5.45 -3.61 -4.61
N TRP A 50 -6.06 -4.49 -3.82
CA TRP A 50 -7.50 -4.53 -3.62
C TRP A 50 -7.83 -4.87 -2.17
N VAL A 51 -8.80 -4.16 -1.64
CA VAL A 51 -9.45 -4.35 -0.34
C VAL A 51 -10.96 -4.30 -0.56
N PRO A 52 -11.81 -4.79 0.35
CA PRO A 52 -13.26 -4.69 0.27
C PRO A 52 -13.74 -3.30 -0.15
N GLY A 53 -14.59 -3.24 -1.18
CA GLY A 53 -15.06 -1.97 -1.76
C GLY A 53 -14.11 -1.32 -2.78
N GLY A 54 -12.93 -1.89 -3.02
CA GLY A 54 -11.95 -1.40 -3.98
C GLY A 54 -12.49 -1.36 -5.42
N LEU A 55 -12.24 -0.24 -6.09
CA LEU A 55 -12.57 -0.02 -7.51
C LEU A 55 -11.45 -0.53 -8.43
N PRO A 56 -11.72 -0.68 -9.74
CA PRO A 56 -10.65 -0.85 -10.72
C PRO A 56 -9.63 0.28 -10.58
N MET A 57 -8.35 -0.08 -10.60
CA MET A 57 -7.28 0.90 -10.76
C MET A 57 -7.05 1.13 -12.25
N GLU A 58 -7.20 2.36 -12.71
CA GLU A 58 -7.02 2.78 -14.09
C GLU A 58 -6.03 3.96 -14.14
N PRO A 59 -4.77 3.72 -14.57
CA PRO A 59 -3.84 4.82 -14.77
C PRO A 59 -4.41 5.86 -15.75
N PRO A 60 -4.11 7.16 -15.58
CA PRO A 60 -4.60 8.18 -16.49
C PRO A 60 -4.04 7.99 -17.91
N PRO A 61 -4.67 8.61 -18.94
CA PRO A 61 -4.21 8.48 -20.31
C PRO A 61 -2.71 8.75 -20.48
N GLY A 62 -2.03 7.89 -21.24
CA GLY A 62 -0.58 7.97 -21.46
C GLY A 62 0.28 7.32 -20.37
N VAL A 63 -0.30 6.89 -19.24
CA VAL A 63 0.38 6.12 -18.20
C VAL A 63 0.08 4.63 -18.37
N GLY A 64 1.11 3.79 -18.27
CA GLY A 64 0.96 2.34 -18.38
C GLY A 64 1.84 1.59 -17.39
N ILE A 65 1.32 0.49 -16.87
CA ILE A 65 2.12 -0.43 -16.05
C ILE A 65 2.79 -1.44 -16.98
N GLU A 66 4.10 -1.57 -16.84
CA GLU A 66 4.89 -2.50 -17.65
C GLU A 66 4.71 -3.95 -17.18
N LEU A 67 4.42 -4.84 -18.12
CA LEU A 67 4.47 -6.29 -17.91
C LEU A 67 5.53 -6.88 -18.85
N PRO A 68 6.75 -7.15 -18.35
CA PRO A 68 7.84 -7.66 -19.17
C PRO A 68 7.51 -9.02 -19.80
N ALA A 69 8.06 -9.28 -20.98
CA ALA A 69 7.90 -10.58 -21.63
C ALA A 69 8.53 -11.69 -20.78
N GLY A 70 7.77 -12.76 -20.52
CA GLY A 70 8.22 -13.88 -19.69
C GLY A 70 7.99 -13.70 -18.20
N ALA A 71 7.57 -12.51 -17.75
CA ALA A 71 7.23 -12.26 -16.35
C ALA A 71 6.02 -13.09 -15.89
N ARG A 72 5.93 -13.30 -14.58
CA ARG A 72 4.79 -13.94 -13.92
C ARG A 72 4.05 -12.92 -13.06
N LEU A 73 2.77 -13.21 -12.81
CA LEU A 73 1.97 -12.46 -11.84
C LEU A 73 1.89 -13.26 -10.55
N ILE A 74 2.25 -12.62 -9.44
CA ILE A 74 2.07 -13.15 -8.10
C ILE A 74 0.81 -12.52 -7.51
N PHE A 75 -0.08 -13.36 -7.00
CA PHE A 75 -1.26 -12.95 -6.24
C PHE A 75 -0.97 -13.25 -4.78
N ASN A 76 -0.67 -12.22 -4.01
CA ASN A 76 -0.66 -12.32 -2.56
C ASN A 76 -2.11 -12.09 -2.09
N VAL A 77 -2.71 -13.13 -1.51
CA VAL A 77 -4.10 -13.09 -1.03
C VAL A 77 -4.08 -13.29 0.47
N HIS A 78 -4.55 -12.28 1.20
CA HIS A 78 -4.78 -12.39 2.64
C HIS A 78 -6.23 -12.79 2.88
N TYR A 79 -6.41 -13.96 3.49
CA TYR A 79 -7.71 -14.44 3.96
C TYR A 79 -7.92 -14.14 5.44
N HIS A 80 -9.07 -13.58 5.78
CA HIS A 80 -9.55 -13.46 7.15
C HIS A 80 -10.76 -14.39 7.34
N ALA A 81 -10.59 -15.45 8.13
CA ALA A 81 -11.63 -16.45 8.32
C ALA A 81 -12.81 -15.88 9.15
N THR A 82 -14.04 -16.28 8.82
CA THR A 82 -15.23 -15.83 9.57
C THR A 82 -15.43 -16.58 10.90
N GLY A 83 -14.66 -17.64 11.15
CA GLY A 83 -14.86 -18.56 12.28
C GLY A 83 -16.07 -19.50 12.13
N GLY A 84 -16.81 -19.43 11.01
CA GLY A 84 -18.04 -20.20 10.76
C GLY A 84 -17.84 -21.65 10.30
N GLY A 85 -16.60 -22.11 10.12
CA GLY A 85 -16.27 -23.46 9.64
C GLY A 85 -15.36 -23.43 8.42
N ALA A 86 -15.45 -24.48 7.58
CA ALA A 86 -14.65 -24.56 6.36
C ALA A 86 -15.18 -23.57 5.31
N GLU A 87 -14.30 -22.69 4.82
CA GLU A 87 -14.59 -21.72 3.77
C GLU A 87 -13.67 -21.96 2.58
N VAL A 88 -14.18 -21.70 1.37
CA VAL A 88 -13.46 -21.97 0.11
C VAL A 88 -13.48 -20.71 -0.73
N ASP A 89 -12.35 -20.41 -1.37
CA ASP A 89 -12.24 -19.44 -2.44
C ASP A 89 -11.59 -20.10 -3.66
N ASP A 90 -12.35 -20.30 -4.72
CA ASP A 90 -11.92 -20.91 -5.98
C ASP A 90 -12.09 -19.98 -7.20
N ALA A 91 -12.45 -18.72 -6.95
CA ALA A 91 -12.88 -17.79 -8.00
C ALA A 91 -12.22 -16.40 -7.95
N THR A 92 -11.36 -16.10 -6.96
CA THR A 92 -10.56 -14.87 -6.96
C THR A 92 -9.69 -14.77 -8.21
N ARG A 93 -9.76 -13.63 -8.89
CA ARG A 93 -9.09 -13.40 -10.17
C ARG A 93 -8.74 -11.94 -10.39
N VAL A 94 -7.84 -11.67 -11.33
CA VAL A 94 -7.57 -10.32 -11.84
C VAL A 94 -8.03 -10.19 -13.28
N ALA A 95 -8.77 -9.13 -13.58
CA ALA A 95 -9.06 -8.68 -14.93
C ALA A 95 -8.05 -7.60 -15.31
N LEU A 96 -7.35 -7.83 -16.42
CA LEU A 96 -6.37 -6.88 -16.98
C LEU A 96 -6.87 -6.36 -18.32
N ARG A 97 -6.72 -5.06 -18.52
CA ARG A 97 -6.78 -4.42 -19.83
C ARG A 97 -5.36 -4.07 -20.21
N TRP A 98 -4.87 -4.62 -21.32
CA TRP A 98 -3.49 -4.42 -21.77
C TRP A 98 -3.45 -3.88 -23.20
N THR A 99 -2.31 -3.27 -23.53
CA THR A 99 -1.97 -2.78 -24.86
C THR A 99 -0.51 -3.11 -25.14
N THR A 100 -0.14 -3.16 -26.42
CA THR A 100 1.27 -3.23 -26.86
C THR A 100 1.84 -1.85 -27.21
N GLU A 101 1.02 -0.81 -27.13
CA GLU A 101 1.48 0.57 -27.29
C GLU A 101 2.36 0.95 -26.10
N VAL A 102 3.51 1.54 -26.40
CA VAL A 102 4.44 2.04 -25.38
C VAL A 102 3.80 3.27 -24.73
N PRO A 103 3.60 3.29 -23.40
CA PRO A 103 3.04 4.44 -22.73
C PRO A 103 4.03 5.61 -22.72
N GLU A 104 3.51 6.83 -22.59
CA GLU A 104 4.34 8.02 -22.41
C GLU A 104 5.03 8.02 -21.04
N TYR A 105 4.34 7.52 -20.01
CA TYR A 105 4.84 7.35 -18.65
C TYR A 105 4.72 5.89 -18.22
N VAL A 106 5.82 5.33 -17.72
CA VAL A 106 5.83 4.00 -17.10
C VAL A 106 5.43 4.15 -15.63
N SER A 107 4.38 3.43 -15.22
CA SER A 107 3.88 3.46 -13.85
C SER A 107 4.71 2.56 -12.93
N ARG A 108 4.93 3.06 -11.72
CA ARG A 108 5.48 2.32 -10.58
C ARG A 108 4.67 2.67 -9.32
N PHE A 109 4.58 1.73 -8.40
CA PHE A 109 4.03 1.94 -7.06
C PHE A 109 5.11 1.73 -6.03
N GLU A 110 5.18 2.65 -5.08
CA GLU A 110 6.01 2.55 -3.88
C GLU A 110 5.11 2.47 -2.66
N LEU A 111 5.43 1.56 -1.73
CA LEU A 111 4.80 1.51 -0.40
C LEU A 111 5.72 2.22 0.57
N LEU A 112 5.25 3.29 1.19
CA LEU A 112 6.01 4.10 2.14
C LEU A 112 5.47 3.94 3.56
N GLY A 113 6.36 3.92 4.55
CA GLY A 113 6.04 3.78 5.97
C GLY A 113 6.43 2.42 6.53
N ALA A 114 5.60 1.81 7.37
CA ALA A 114 5.85 0.53 8.04
C ALA A 114 4.81 -0.52 7.64
N PRO A 115 5.20 -1.66 7.03
CA PRO A 115 6.56 -2.17 6.76
C PRO A 115 7.24 -1.67 5.46
N GLY A 116 6.74 -0.61 4.83
CA GLY A 116 7.23 -0.11 3.53
C GLY A 116 8.64 0.50 3.54
N ALA A 117 8.95 1.25 2.50
CA ALA A 117 10.16 2.04 2.39
C ALA A 117 10.08 3.32 3.25
N GLY A 118 11.23 3.79 3.70
CA GLY A 118 11.36 5.00 4.51
C GLY A 118 12.01 4.73 5.85
N ALA A 119 12.44 5.80 6.52
CA ALA A 119 12.97 5.77 7.86
C ALA A 119 11.90 6.23 8.84
N SER A 120 11.70 5.49 9.93
CA SER A 120 10.91 5.96 11.06
C SER A 120 11.62 7.10 11.78
N LEU A 121 10.86 8.10 12.22
CA LEU A 121 11.32 9.21 13.06
C LEU A 121 11.13 8.94 14.56
N HIS A 122 10.43 7.85 14.93
CA HIS A 122 10.07 7.53 16.31
C HIS A 122 10.62 6.17 16.79
N GLY A 123 11.23 5.39 15.90
CA GLY A 123 11.69 4.03 16.18
C GLY A 123 10.75 2.97 15.61
N PRO A 124 10.80 1.72 16.11
CA PRO A 124 9.81 0.71 15.75
C PRO A 124 8.39 1.20 16.07
N LEU A 125 7.40 0.83 15.26
CA LEU A 125 5.99 1.14 15.54
C LEU A 125 5.57 0.37 16.79
N GLU A 126 5.31 1.10 17.87
CA GLU A 126 4.85 0.58 19.15
C GLU A 126 3.87 1.60 19.78
N ILE A 127 2.59 1.23 19.83
CA ILE A 127 1.51 2.06 20.37
C ILE A 127 1.15 1.52 21.76
N PRO A 128 1.39 2.25 22.86
CA PRO A 128 1.09 1.77 24.20
C PRO A 128 -0.40 1.49 24.42
N ALA A 129 -0.71 0.49 25.27
CA ALA A 129 -2.07 0.19 25.68
C ALA A 129 -2.77 1.41 26.29
N GLY A 130 -3.94 1.79 25.77
CA GLY A 130 -4.75 2.87 26.31
C GLY A 130 -4.23 4.28 25.98
N GLU A 131 -3.23 4.42 25.10
CA GLU A 131 -2.74 5.72 24.67
C GLU A 131 -3.66 6.33 23.61
N ALA A 132 -4.08 7.57 23.86
CA ALA A 132 -4.78 8.40 22.89
C ALA A 132 -3.78 9.26 22.12
N ASP A 133 -4.07 9.57 20.86
CA ASP A 133 -3.29 10.51 20.03
C ASP A 133 -1.81 10.11 19.84
N HIS A 134 -1.50 8.82 19.81
CA HIS A 134 -0.13 8.34 19.54
C HIS A 134 0.25 8.63 18.09
N VAL A 135 1.45 9.18 17.85
CA VAL A 135 1.89 9.61 16.51
C VAL A 135 3.10 8.82 16.05
N GLU A 136 3.01 8.30 14.83
CA GLU A 136 4.14 7.74 14.08
C GLU A 136 4.40 8.58 12.82
N GLU A 137 5.67 8.82 12.52
CA GLU A 137 6.10 9.53 11.32
C GLU A 137 7.24 8.79 10.61
N TYR A 138 7.14 8.78 9.29
CA TYR A 138 8.12 8.19 8.40
C TYR A 138 8.53 9.19 7.34
N GLU A 139 9.79 9.16 6.93
CA GLU A 139 10.29 9.94 5.80
C GLU A 139 11.03 9.07 4.78
N TRP A 140 10.79 9.37 3.50
CA TRP A 140 11.45 8.70 2.39
C TRP A 140 12.01 9.74 1.42
N THR A 141 13.31 9.65 1.15
CA THR A 141 13.97 10.49 0.15
C THR A 141 13.77 9.91 -1.25
N VAL A 142 13.17 10.70 -2.14
CA VAL A 142 12.85 10.29 -3.50
C VAL A 142 14.13 9.96 -4.27
N SER A 143 14.24 8.71 -4.70
CA SER A 143 15.40 8.17 -5.41
C SER A 143 14.99 6.96 -6.27
N ALA A 144 15.86 6.54 -7.18
CA ALA A 144 15.69 5.32 -7.98
C ALA A 144 16.50 4.19 -7.35
N GLY A 145 15.87 3.39 -6.48
CA GLY A 145 16.56 2.31 -5.75
C GLY A 145 17.72 2.82 -4.88
N GLY A 146 17.56 4.01 -4.28
CA GLY A 146 18.60 4.67 -3.48
C GLY A 146 19.60 5.52 -4.29
N ALA A 147 19.56 5.49 -5.61
CA ALA A 147 20.41 6.32 -6.46
C ALA A 147 19.70 7.62 -6.88
N PRO A 148 20.43 8.75 -7.00
CA PRO A 148 19.85 9.97 -7.52
C PRO A 148 19.54 9.87 -9.02
N PHE A 149 18.55 10.63 -9.48
CA PHE A 149 18.21 10.75 -10.90
C PHE A 149 18.14 12.23 -11.33
N PRO A 150 18.45 12.56 -12.60
CA PRO A 150 18.47 13.94 -13.05
C PRO A 150 17.06 14.51 -13.21
N ASP A 151 16.93 15.83 -13.04
CA ASP A 151 15.66 16.56 -13.25
C ASP A 151 15.15 16.50 -14.71
N THR A 152 15.85 15.85 -15.64
CA THR A 152 15.33 15.53 -16.98
C THR A 152 14.39 14.32 -16.98
N ILE A 153 14.43 13.48 -15.93
CA ILE A 153 13.44 12.44 -15.70
C ILE A 153 12.19 13.11 -15.10
N ASP A 154 11.04 12.91 -15.73
CA ASP A 154 9.78 13.46 -15.25
C ASP A 154 9.02 12.39 -14.46
N VAL A 155 8.96 12.56 -13.14
CA VAL A 155 8.25 11.68 -12.21
C VAL A 155 7.03 12.42 -11.67
N ARG A 156 5.85 11.85 -11.85
CA ARG A 156 4.56 12.48 -11.51
C ARG A 156 3.69 11.58 -10.68
N VAL A 157 3.21 12.07 -9.53
CA VAL A 157 2.21 11.37 -8.72
C VAL A 157 0.88 11.39 -9.47
N TRP A 158 0.25 10.22 -9.62
CA TRP A 158 -1.08 10.09 -10.21
C TRP A 158 -2.07 9.37 -9.30
N ALA A 159 -1.61 8.60 -8.32
CA ALA A 159 -2.45 7.95 -7.34
C ALA A 159 -1.80 7.88 -5.96
N VAL A 160 -2.63 7.91 -4.92
CA VAL A 160 -2.20 7.73 -3.52
C VAL A 160 -3.23 6.87 -2.79
N ALA A 161 -2.78 5.96 -1.94
CA ALA A 161 -3.66 5.18 -1.07
C ALA A 161 -3.08 5.13 0.35
N HIS A 162 -3.93 5.28 1.35
CA HIS A 162 -3.56 5.11 2.75
C HIS A 162 -3.98 3.73 3.25
N HIS A 163 -3.25 3.21 4.23
CA HIS A 163 -3.55 1.96 4.90
C HIS A 163 -3.08 2.00 6.36
N MET A 164 -4.00 1.69 7.27
CA MET A 164 -3.83 1.44 8.70
C MET A 164 -4.88 0.40 9.11
N HIS A 165 -4.70 -0.21 10.27
CA HIS A 165 -5.67 -1.12 10.86
C HIS A 165 -6.68 -0.36 11.74
N LYS A 166 -7.29 -1.07 12.69
CA LYS A 166 -8.45 -0.61 13.46
C LYS A 166 -8.10 0.42 14.55
N VAL A 167 -6.82 0.62 14.85
CA VAL A 167 -6.37 1.58 15.89
C VAL A 167 -6.16 2.98 15.29
N GLY A 168 -5.89 3.06 13.99
CA GLY A 168 -5.69 4.30 13.25
C GLY A 168 -6.89 5.25 13.28
N VAL A 169 -6.62 6.56 13.32
CA VAL A 169 -7.64 7.62 13.34
C VAL A 169 -7.35 8.81 12.41
N ASP A 170 -6.08 9.06 12.05
CA ASP A 170 -5.66 10.08 11.07
C ASP A 170 -4.43 9.59 10.32
N ILE A 171 -4.40 9.81 9.00
CA ILE A 171 -3.21 9.59 8.21
C ILE A 171 -3.06 10.64 7.12
N ARG A 172 -1.85 11.19 7.00
CA ARG A 172 -1.48 12.20 6.00
C ARG A 172 -0.17 11.82 5.33
N ALA A 173 -0.12 11.95 4.00
CA ALA A 173 1.13 11.95 3.24
C ALA A 173 1.32 13.29 2.52
N TRP A 174 2.55 13.79 2.53
CA TRP A 174 2.93 15.03 1.86
C TRP A 174 4.34 15.00 1.31
N LEU A 175 4.57 15.78 0.26
CA LEU A 175 5.89 16.06 -0.29
C LEU A 175 6.48 17.28 0.41
N VAL A 176 7.77 17.23 0.70
CA VAL A 176 8.62 18.35 1.11
C VAL A 176 9.63 18.59 0.00
N ASP A 177 9.57 19.77 -0.60
CA ASP A 177 10.44 20.17 -1.70
C ASP A 177 11.91 20.31 -1.25
N ARG A 178 12.84 19.69 -1.98
CA ARG A 178 14.25 19.62 -1.56
C ARG A 178 14.98 20.97 -1.52
N ASP A 179 14.52 21.95 -2.30
CA ASP A 179 15.20 23.24 -2.47
C ASP A 179 14.60 24.32 -1.56
N THR A 180 13.28 24.29 -1.40
CA THR A 180 12.50 25.33 -0.70
C THR A 180 12.01 24.91 0.67
N GLY A 181 11.81 23.59 0.89
CA GLY A 181 11.13 23.06 2.06
C GLY A 181 9.61 23.21 2.03
N ASP A 182 9.03 23.70 0.92
CA ASP A 182 7.58 23.86 0.78
C ASP A 182 6.87 22.50 0.84
N GLU A 183 5.74 22.45 1.54
CA GLU A 183 4.93 21.24 1.66
C GLU A 183 3.81 21.20 0.62
N THR A 184 3.65 20.05 -0.04
CA THR A 184 2.49 19.75 -0.89
C THR A 184 1.77 18.51 -0.35
N CYS A 185 0.52 18.68 0.08
CA CYS A 185 -0.31 17.56 0.52
C CYS A 185 -0.57 16.60 -0.65
N LEU A 186 -0.35 15.31 -0.44
CA LEU A 186 -0.64 14.27 -1.42
C LEU A 186 -2.00 13.62 -1.11
N LEU A 187 -2.18 13.16 0.12
CA LEU A 187 -3.46 12.64 0.61
C LEU A 187 -3.57 12.88 2.11
N HIS A 188 -4.78 13.14 2.58
CA HIS A 188 -5.07 13.25 4.00
C HIS A 188 -6.45 12.65 4.29
N ALA A 189 -6.47 11.66 5.18
CA ALA A 189 -7.67 11.15 5.80
C ALA A 189 -7.68 11.60 7.28
N PRO A 190 -8.24 12.80 7.60
CA PRO A 190 -8.27 13.32 8.96
C PRO A 190 -9.25 12.61 9.91
N ARG A 191 -10.01 11.67 9.36
CA ARG A 191 -10.92 10.77 10.06
C ARG A 191 -10.79 9.44 9.35
N TRP A 192 -9.69 8.74 9.62
CA TRP A 192 -9.46 7.42 9.08
C TRP A 192 -10.63 6.50 9.41
N ASP A 193 -10.99 5.68 8.44
CA ASP A 193 -12.03 4.67 8.57
C ASP A 193 -11.48 3.41 7.91
N PHE A 194 -11.33 2.35 8.71
CA PHE A 194 -10.81 1.07 8.27
C PHE A 194 -11.63 0.46 7.13
N ASP A 195 -12.92 0.76 7.01
CA ASP A 195 -13.74 0.29 5.90
C ASP A 195 -13.65 1.19 4.64
N TRP A 196 -12.97 2.34 4.75
CA TRP A 196 -12.79 3.32 3.66
C TRP A 196 -11.37 3.30 3.08
N GLN A 197 -10.85 2.10 2.84
CA GLN A 197 -9.54 1.93 2.23
C GLN A 197 -9.66 1.95 0.70
N ARG A 198 -9.18 3.03 0.05
CA ARG A 198 -9.28 3.18 -1.41
C ARG A 198 -8.03 3.81 -1.99
N VAL A 199 -7.74 3.45 -3.23
CA VAL A 199 -6.80 4.19 -4.08
C VAL A 199 -7.49 5.46 -4.58
N TYR A 200 -6.87 6.61 -4.34
CA TYR A 200 -7.31 7.89 -4.87
C TYR A 200 -6.47 8.24 -6.09
N GLU A 201 -7.09 8.12 -7.26
CA GLU A 201 -6.54 8.62 -8.51
C GLU A 201 -6.81 10.13 -8.58
N TYR A 202 -5.80 10.92 -8.95
CA TYR A 202 -5.98 12.37 -9.10
C TYR A 202 -6.83 12.66 -10.33
N ASP A 203 -7.84 13.51 -10.17
CA ASP A 203 -8.69 14.00 -11.26
C ASP A 203 -7.96 15.11 -12.06
N ALA A 204 -6.83 14.75 -12.65
CA ALA A 204 -5.96 15.62 -13.43
C ALA A 204 -5.14 14.82 -14.44
N ALA A 205 -4.65 15.48 -15.48
CA ALA A 205 -3.66 14.87 -16.36
C ALA A 205 -2.37 14.57 -15.58
N VAL A 206 -1.67 13.49 -15.91
CA VAL A 206 -0.41 13.12 -15.24
C VAL A 206 0.64 14.24 -15.28
N THR A 207 0.64 15.05 -16.34
CA THR A 207 1.53 16.21 -16.50
C THR A 207 1.26 17.35 -15.51
N ASP A 208 0.03 17.44 -15.00
CA ASP A 208 -0.40 18.42 -14.00
C ASP A 208 -0.24 17.88 -12.57
N GLY A 209 0.05 16.58 -12.43
CA GLY A 209 0.30 15.92 -11.16
C GLY A 209 1.54 16.45 -10.44
N VAL A 210 1.57 16.22 -9.13
CA VAL A 210 2.69 16.62 -8.27
C VAL A 210 3.97 15.99 -8.81
N ARG A 211 4.94 16.84 -9.12
CA ARG A 211 6.25 16.41 -9.63
C ARG A 211 7.12 15.99 -8.47
N LEU A 212 7.74 14.81 -8.60
CA LEU A 212 8.78 14.37 -7.70
C LEU A 212 10.14 14.56 -8.35
N ARG A 213 11.09 15.09 -7.59
CA ARG A 213 12.49 15.25 -7.97
C ARG A 213 13.36 14.45 -7.03
N SER A 214 14.52 14.01 -7.53
CA SER A 214 15.46 13.27 -6.69
C SER A 214 15.90 14.13 -5.49
N GLY A 215 15.81 13.60 -4.28
CA GLY A 215 16.13 14.35 -3.06
C GLY A 215 14.96 15.10 -2.44
N ASP A 216 13.79 15.19 -3.10
CA ASP A 216 12.56 15.57 -2.39
C ASP A 216 12.28 14.53 -1.30
N VAL A 217 11.54 14.92 -0.26
CA VAL A 217 11.21 14.02 0.85
C VAL A 217 9.70 13.82 0.89
N ILE A 218 9.25 12.58 0.85
CA ILE A 218 7.85 12.26 1.15
C ILE A 218 7.76 11.89 2.62
N ARG A 219 6.83 12.52 3.33
CA ARG A 219 6.51 12.22 4.72
C ARG A 219 5.15 11.56 4.84
N VAL A 220 5.05 10.62 5.77
CA VAL A 220 3.80 9.97 6.16
C VAL A 220 3.67 10.14 7.67
N ARG A 221 2.52 10.62 8.13
CA ARG A 221 2.15 10.69 9.55
C ARG A 221 0.90 9.87 9.77
N CYS A 222 0.94 9.02 10.78
CA CYS A 222 -0.17 8.23 11.27
C CYS A 222 -0.47 8.62 12.72
N VAL A 223 -1.75 8.73 13.06
CA VAL A 223 -2.22 8.96 14.43
C VAL A 223 -3.12 7.80 14.84
N TYR A 224 -2.95 7.35 16.07
CA TYR A 224 -3.61 6.18 16.63
C TYR A 224 -4.34 6.55 17.93
N ASP A 225 -5.47 5.89 18.17
CA ASP A 225 -6.19 5.90 19.43
C ASP A 225 -6.35 4.45 19.90
N ASN A 226 -5.51 4.02 20.84
CA ASN A 226 -5.51 2.67 21.41
C ASN A 226 -6.32 2.59 22.71
N THR A 227 -7.33 3.46 22.86
CA THR A 227 -8.25 3.45 24.01
C THR A 227 -9.52 2.66 23.69
N LEU A 228 -10.32 2.38 24.73
CA LEU A 228 -11.65 1.79 24.56
C LEU A 228 -12.70 2.78 24.02
N ASP A 229 -12.35 4.06 23.84
CA ASP A 229 -13.22 5.04 23.20
C ASP A 229 -13.18 4.91 21.66
N ASN A 230 -12.13 4.29 21.10
CA ASN A 230 -12.03 3.94 19.69
C ASN A 230 -12.85 2.66 19.37
N PRO A 231 -13.93 2.74 18.56
CA PRO A 231 -14.73 1.57 18.20
C PRO A 231 -13.92 0.45 17.51
N GLY A 232 -12.89 0.80 16.75
CA GLY A 232 -12.04 -0.17 16.06
C GLY A 232 -11.25 -1.04 17.04
N VAL A 233 -10.77 -0.46 18.15
CA VAL A 233 -10.11 -1.21 19.24
C VAL A 233 -11.10 -2.15 19.93
N VAL A 234 -12.31 -1.67 20.24
CA VAL A 234 -13.37 -2.50 20.86
C VAL A 234 -13.71 -3.69 19.97
N GLU A 235 -13.81 -3.48 18.66
CA GLU A 235 -14.08 -4.54 17.70
C GLU A 235 -12.93 -5.54 17.59
N ALA A 236 -11.68 -5.05 17.48
CA ALA A 236 -10.48 -5.88 17.42
C ALA A 236 -10.35 -6.79 18.65
N LEU A 237 -10.59 -6.25 19.84
CA LEU A 237 -10.58 -7.01 21.09
C LEU A 237 -11.69 -8.05 21.13
N ALA A 238 -12.91 -7.71 20.67
CA ALA A 238 -14.02 -8.67 20.64
C ALA A 238 -13.73 -9.88 19.73
N GLU A 239 -13.05 -9.67 18.59
CA GLU A 239 -12.66 -10.74 17.66
C GLU A 239 -11.72 -11.77 18.28
N VAL A 240 -10.81 -11.32 19.16
CA VAL A 240 -9.84 -12.21 19.81
C VAL A 240 -10.24 -12.63 21.23
N GLY A 241 -11.41 -12.18 21.72
CA GLY A 241 -11.88 -12.46 23.07
C GLY A 241 -11.14 -11.69 24.18
N GLY A 242 -10.58 -10.52 23.87
CA GLY A 242 -9.97 -9.59 24.81
C GLY A 242 -10.98 -8.58 25.38
N ASP A 243 -10.64 -7.99 26.54
CA ASP A 243 -11.49 -7.02 27.25
C ASP A 243 -10.75 -5.74 27.69
N ALA A 244 -9.45 -5.64 27.38
CA ALA A 244 -8.63 -4.46 27.67
C ALA A 244 -7.62 -4.23 26.53
N PRO A 245 -7.26 -2.97 26.22
CA PRO A 245 -6.21 -2.66 25.26
C PRO A 245 -4.87 -3.28 25.66
N ILE A 246 -4.08 -3.62 24.65
CA ILE A 246 -2.71 -4.12 24.78
C ILE A 246 -1.77 -3.18 24.03
N ASP A 247 -0.46 -3.32 24.26
CA ASP A 247 0.52 -2.66 23.41
C ASP A 247 0.39 -3.23 21.99
N VAL A 248 0.30 -2.34 21.00
CA VAL A 248 0.12 -2.69 19.59
C VAL A 248 1.42 -2.46 18.86
N THR A 249 1.87 -3.45 18.08
CA THR A 249 3.11 -3.38 17.31
C THR A 249 2.84 -3.56 15.82
N GLN A 250 3.86 -3.35 15.00
CA GLN A 250 3.75 -3.58 13.56
C GLN A 250 3.40 -5.04 13.23
N GLY A 251 2.42 -5.27 12.35
CA GLY A 251 2.05 -6.62 11.91
C GLY A 251 0.82 -6.68 11.02
N GLU A 252 0.42 -7.89 10.66
CA GLU A 252 -0.69 -8.19 9.71
C GLU A 252 -1.99 -8.61 10.43
N GLY A 253 -1.93 -8.87 11.74
CA GLY A 253 -3.04 -9.39 12.52
C GLY A 253 -4.03 -8.31 12.96
N THR A 254 -5.21 -8.76 13.42
CA THR A 254 -6.28 -7.91 13.96
C THR A 254 -5.83 -6.96 15.08
N LEU A 255 -4.87 -7.38 15.90
CA LEU A 255 -4.32 -6.62 17.03
C LEU A 255 -2.97 -5.97 16.74
N ASP A 256 -2.52 -6.03 15.50
CA ASP A 256 -1.32 -5.36 15.03
C ASP A 256 -1.70 -4.08 14.27
N GLU A 257 -0.72 -3.23 13.97
CA GLU A 257 -0.92 -2.03 13.15
C GLU A 257 0.08 -1.88 12.01
N MET A 258 -0.24 -0.97 11.10
CA MET A 258 0.60 -0.46 10.04
C MET A 258 0.48 1.06 9.93
N CYS A 259 1.49 1.68 9.32
CA CYS A 259 1.43 3.05 8.86
C CYS A 259 1.89 3.06 7.41
N LEU A 260 0.97 2.95 6.45
CA LEU A 260 1.33 2.80 5.04
C LEU A 260 0.67 3.85 4.15
N THR A 261 1.46 4.37 3.22
CA THR A 261 0.97 5.09 2.06
C THR A 261 1.55 4.48 0.78
N ALA A 262 0.68 3.98 -0.10
CA ALA A 262 1.05 3.61 -1.45
C ALA A 262 1.03 4.85 -2.36
N ILE A 263 2.07 5.07 -3.14
CA ILE A 263 2.16 6.17 -4.11
C ILE A 263 2.39 5.61 -5.50
N GLY A 264 1.42 5.85 -6.39
CA GLY A 264 1.51 5.57 -7.81
C GLY A 264 2.14 6.75 -8.54
N VAL A 265 3.27 6.49 -9.21
CA VAL A 265 4.00 7.48 -10.00
C VAL A 265 4.07 7.07 -11.47
N GLY A 266 3.97 8.04 -12.36
CA GLY A 266 4.32 7.89 -13.78
C GLY A 266 5.72 8.43 -14.01
N ILE A 267 6.54 7.67 -14.73
CA ILE A 267 7.94 8.02 -14.99
C ILE A 267 8.16 8.13 -16.51
N LYS A 268 8.69 9.27 -16.96
CA LYS A 268 9.05 9.52 -18.36
C LYS A 268 10.52 9.90 -18.48
N GLY A 269 11.18 9.30 -19.48
CA GLY A 269 12.58 9.58 -19.82
C GLY A 269 13.61 8.61 -19.23
N LEU A 270 13.18 7.41 -18.77
CA LEU A 270 14.06 6.30 -18.37
C LEU A 270 14.98 5.84 -19.52
#